data_AF-A0A915YK12-F1
#
_entry.id   AF-A0A915YK12-F1
#
_cell.length_a   1.000
_cell.length_b   1.000
_cell.length_c   1.000
_cell.angle_alpha   90.00
_cell.angle_beta   90.00
_cell.angle_gamma   90.00
#
_symmetry.space_group_name_H-M   'P 1'
#
loop_
_entity.id
_entity.type
_entity.pdbx_description
1 polymer ?
#
loop_
_entity_poly.entity_id
_entity_poly.type
_entity_poly.pdbx_seq_one_letter_code
_entity_poly.pdbx_strand_id
1 'polypeptide(L)'
;MAINSSCKLRKSLSLLFNVIVMYKLYVFLLLFSLVVACGEKHSGCYVEYGFEFPLSVTPKDVFSIGDTIWYEMDLPNQLLDKNSGDYFDFTGYELFFKLSSSKVDTDFVYNTTHLFDIHAEIGEVTTEINGFVYTHFHFKSINEKHFKIGLIPKKKGCYDTEISLANIFYDKEENNDLNIGDTDCWEYLRPDTYAFTNNGQSNHYLVDGICLYSPYDSLLICHVDSIQHTRGAYAFCVKD
;
A
#
# COMPACT_ATOMS: atom_id res chain seq x y z
N MET A 1 -61.70 63.12 -5.05
CA MET A 1 -61.04 62.33 -6.11
C MET A 1 -59.85 61.59 -5.48
N ALA A 2 -60.08 60.51 -4.72
CA ALA A 2 -59.03 59.87 -3.90
C ALA A 2 -59.20 58.35 -3.73
N ILE A 3 -59.82 57.66 -4.71
CA ILE A 3 -60.17 56.23 -4.58
C ILE A 3 -59.32 55.31 -5.48
N ASN A 4 -58.53 55.85 -6.43
CA ASN A 4 -57.81 55.04 -7.43
C ASN A 4 -56.35 54.69 -7.10
N SER A 5 -55.75 55.23 -6.03
CA SER A 5 -54.35 54.94 -5.66
C SER A 5 -54.19 53.61 -4.90
N SER A 6 -55.18 53.22 -4.10
CA SER A 6 -55.13 52.01 -3.25
C SER A 6 -55.20 50.69 -4.04
N CYS A 7 -55.77 50.71 -5.25
CA CYS A 7 -55.93 49.48 -6.06
C CYS A 7 -54.62 49.11 -6.81
N LYS A 8 -53.81 50.10 -7.24
CA LYS A 8 -52.50 49.85 -7.87
C LYS A 8 -51.47 49.30 -6.89
N LEU A 9 -51.49 49.77 -5.64
CA LEU A 9 -50.58 49.28 -4.60
C LEU A 9 -50.83 47.79 -4.29
N ARG A 10 -52.11 47.39 -4.22
CA ARG A 10 -52.52 46.01 -3.93
C ARG A 10 -52.08 45.00 -5.00
N LYS A 11 -52.12 45.38 -6.28
CA LYS A 11 -51.62 44.55 -7.39
C LYS A 11 -50.09 44.44 -7.39
N SER A 12 -49.38 45.52 -7.10
CA SER A 12 -47.92 45.51 -6.99
C SER A 12 -47.42 44.64 -5.83
N LEU A 13 -48.07 44.73 -4.67
CA LEU A 13 -47.79 43.88 -3.50
C LEU A 13 -48.08 42.40 -3.76
N SER A 14 -49.15 42.08 -4.50
CA SER A 14 -49.48 40.71 -4.91
C SER A 14 -48.42 40.11 -5.85
N LEU A 15 -47.90 40.90 -6.80
CA LEU A 15 -46.81 40.47 -7.70
C LEU A 15 -45.50 40.24 -6.95
N LEU A 16 -45.12 41.15 -6.05
CA LEU A 16 -43.91 40.99 -5.21
C LEU A 16 -44.02 39.76 -4.31
N PHE A 17 -45.19 39.51 -3.72
CA PHE A 17 -45.41 38.33 -2.89
C PHE A 17 -45.24 37.03 -3.71
N ASN A 18 -45.78 36.96 -4.93
CA ASN A 18 -45.63 35.80 -5.80
C ASN A 18 -44.18 35.55 -6.23
N VAL A 19 -43.41 36.61 -6.53
CA VAL A 19 -41.98 36.49 -6.88
C VAL A 19 -41.15 35.97 -5.71
N ILE A 20 -41.41 36.44 -4.49
CA ILE A 20 -40.72 35.97 -3.27
C ILE A 20 -41.03 34.50 -3.01
N VAL A 21 -42.28 34.07 -3.20
CA VAL A 21 -42.70 32.66 -3.02
C VAL A 21 -42.03 31.76 -4.06
N MET A 22 -41.98 32.18 -5.34
CA MET A 22 -41.31 31.41 -6.40
C MET A 22 -39.80 31.29 -6.19
N TYR A 23 -39.14 32.38 -5.75
CA TYR A 23 -37.70 32.35 -5.46
C TYR A 23 -37.37 31.39 -4.30
N LYS A 24 -38.17 31.40 -3.22
CA LYS A 24 -38.01 30.46 -2.10
C LYS A 24 -38.21 29.01 -2.52
N LEU A 25 -39.19 28.74 -3.39
CA LEU A 25 -39.42 27.40 -3.94
C LEU A 25 -38.24 26.92 -4.79
N TYR A 26 -37.69 27.79 -5.63
CA TYR A 26 -36.52 27.48 -6.46
C TYR A 26 -35.27 27.18 -5.62
N VAL A 27 -34.98 28.00 -4.61
CA VAL A 27 -33.85 27.76 -3.67
C VAL A 27 -34.05 26.46 -2.90
N PHE A 28 -35.28 26.16 -2.47
CA PHE A 28 -35.59 24.90 -1.79
C PHE A 28 -35.39 23.68 -2.70
N LEU A 29 -35.81 23.75 -3.96
CA LEU A 29 -35.59 22.67 -4.94
C LEU A 29 -34.11 22.47 -5.26
N LEU A 30 -33.32 23.55 -5.36
CA LEU A 30 -31.86 23.47 -5.51
C LEU A 30 -31.20 22.81 -4.29
N LEU A 31 -31.56 23.22 -3.08
CA LEU A 31 -31.05 22.59 -1.86
C LEU A 31 -31.47 21.12 -1.75
N PHE A 32 -32.70 20.78 -2.12
CA PHE A 32 -33.17 19.40 -2.14
C PHE A 32 -32.42 18.56 -3.19
N SER A 33 -32.11 19.14 -4.36
CA SER A 33 -31.30 18.47 -5.38
C SER A 33 -29.86 18.20 -4.92
N LEU A 34 -29.29 19.07 -4.07
CA LEU A 34 -27.97 18.86 -3.47
C LEU A 34 -27.99 17.76 -2.40
N VAL A 35 -29.08 17.62 -1.63
CA VAL A 35 -29.23 16.54 -0.64
C VAL A 35 -29.39 15.18 -1.32
N VAL A 36 -30.09 15.11 -2.46
CA VAL A 36 -30.24 13.86 -3.24
C VAL A 36 -28.96 13.52 -4.03
N ALA A 37 -28.13 14.52 -4.36
CA ALA A 37 -26.83 14.31 -5.01
C ALA A 37 -25.76 13.73 -4.06
N CYS A 38 -25.94 13.83 -2.73
CA CYS A 38 -25.21 13.01 -1.76
C CYS A 38 -25.84 11.61 -1.68
N GLY A 39 -25.76 10.85 -2.79
CA GLY A 39 -26.02 9.42 -2.78
C GLY A 39 -25.04 8.73 -1.81
N GLU A 40 -25.53 7.74 -1.08
CA GLU A 40 -24.75 6.96 -0.11
C GLU A 40 -23.40 6.54 -0.70
N LYS A 41 -22.30 6.85 0.00
CA LYS A 41 -20.99 6.24 -0.27
C LYS A 41 -21.13 4.71 -0.10
N HIS A 42 -21.24 4.05 -1.24
CA HIS A 42 -20.96 2.64 -1.57
C HIS A 42 -21.24 1.61 -0.47
N SER A 43 -22.49 1.16 -0.40
CA SER A 43 -22.82 -0.12 0.23
C SER A 43 -22.47 -1.29 -0.71
N GLY A 44 -21.22 -1.77 -0.65
CA GLY A 44 -20.86 -3.13 -1.08
C GLY A 44 -20.15 -3.33 -2.42
N CYS A 45 -19.69 -2.28 -3.11
CA CYS A 45 -18.80 -2.46 -4.27
C CYS A 45 -17.33 -2.43 -3.84
N TYR A 46 -16.55 -3.39 -4.31
CA TYR A 46 -15.10 -3.43 -4.12
C TYR A 46 -14.37 -3.93 -5.37
N VAL A 47 -13.15 -3.43 -5.57
CA VAL A 47 -12.21 -3.86 -6.61
C VAL A 47 -10.89 -4.26 -5.95
N GLU A 48 -10.39 -5.41 -6.36
CA GLU A 48 -9.14 -6.00 -5.89
C GLU A 48 -8.08 -5.92 -6.97
N TYR A 49 -6.89 -5.46 -6.60
CA TYR A 49 -5.73 -5.42 -7.50
C TYR A 49 -4.62 -6.37 -7.04
N GLY A 50 -4.01 -7.10 -7.96
CA GLY A 50 -2.87 -7.97 -7.69
C GLY A 50 -1.67 -7.59 -8.53
N PHE A 51 -0.63 -7.00 -7.93
CA PHE A 51 0.58 -6.58 -8.65
C PHE A 51 1.81 -7.39 -8.26
N GLU A 52 2.76 -7.52 -9.19
CA GLU A 52 4.10 -8.06 -8.94
C GLU A 52 5.14 -6.96 -9.14
N PHE A 53 5.83 -6.57 -8.06
CA PHE A 53 6.89 -5.56 -8.14
C PHE A 53 8.23 -6.24 -8.41
N PRO A 54 8.92 -5.98 -9.53
CA PRO A 54 10.15 -6.69 -9.86
C PRO A 54 11.26 -6.39 -8.85
N LEU A 55 11.78 -7.42 -8.17
CA LEU A 55 12.85 -7.28 -7.20
C LEU A 55 14.01 -8.21 -7.56
N SER A 56 15.21 -7.68 -7.61
CA SER A 56 16.44 -8.44 -7.81
C SER A 56 17.23 -8.45 -6.51
N VAL A 57 17.72 -9.63 -6.13
CA VAL A 57 18.56 -9.83 -4.95
C VAL A 57 19.82 -10.55 -5.36
N THR A 58 20.97 -10.13 -4.85
CA THR A 58 22.27 -10.78 -5.13
C THR A 58 22.17 -12.28 -4.82
N PRO A 59 22.19 -13.16 -5.84
CA PRO A 59 21.86 -14.56 -5.64
C PRO A 59 23.04 -15.29 -5.00
N LYS A 60 22.86 -15.71 -3.74
CA LYS A 60 23.84 -16.45 -2.96
C LYS A 60 23.19 -17.03 -1.71
N ASP A 61 23.48 -18.29 -1.42
CA ASP A 61 22.90 -18.97 -0.25
C ASP A 61 23.64 -18.61 1.05
N VAL A 62 24.94 -18.31 0.95
CA VAL A 62 25.83 -18.11 2.10
C VAL A 62 26.65 -16.85 1.96
N PHE A 63 26.48 -15.92 2.89
CA PHE A 63 27.26 -14.69 3.03
C PHE A 63 28.20 -14.77 4.23
N SER A 64 29.23 -13.93 4.27
CA SER A 64 30.01 -13.67 5.49
C SER A 64 29.53 -12.39 6.17
N ILE A 65 29.81 -12.25 7.47
CA ILE A 65 29.62 -10.98 8.17
C ILE A 65 30.37 -9.87 7.41
N GLY A 66 29.68 -8.75 7.17
CA GLY A 66 30.23 -7.63 6.41
C GLY A 66 30.07 -7.71 4.89
N ASP A 67 29.64 -8.85 4.32
CA ASP A 67 29.23 -8.91 2.91
C ASP A 67 28.00 -8.01 2.69
N THR A 68 27.87 -7.39 1.52
CA THR A 68 26.66 -6.65 1.16
C THR A 68 25.72 -7.52 0.34
N ILE A 69 24.48 -7.66 0.81
CA ILE A 69 23.39 -8.30 0.08
C ILE A 69 22.59 -7.19 -0.60
N TRP A 70 22.70 -7.06 -1.91
CA TRP A 70 22.00 -6.02 -2.66
C TRP A 70 20.58 -6.46 -3.01
N TYR A 71 19.63 -5.58 -2.72
CA TYR A 71 18.25 -5.59 -3.17
C TYR A 71 18.05 -4.42 -4.11
N GLU A 72 17.51 -4.68 -5.28
CA GLU A 72 17.34 -3.69 -6.34
C GLU A 72 15.97 -3.86 -7.00
N MET A 73 15.21 -2.77 -7.08
CA MET A 73 13.91 -2.75 -7.72
C MET A 73 13.88 -1.61 -8.73
N ASP A 74 13.73 -1.97 -10.00
CA ASP A 74 13.46 -1.04 -11.10
C ASP A 74 12.01 -1.23 -11.54
N LEU A 75 11.15 -0.35 -11.05
CA LEU A 75 9.71 -0.46 -11.19
C LEU A 75 9.24 0.28 -12.46
N PRO A 76 8.67 -0.42 -13.46
CA PRO A 76 8.09 0.25 -14.62
C PRO A 76 6.96 1.18 -14.22
N ASN A 77 6.70 2.18 -15.06
CA ASN A 77 5.56 3.07 -14.86
C ASN A 77 4.21 2.37 -14.99
N GLN A 78 4.15 1.24 -15.70
CA GLN A 78 2.93 0.46 -15.84
C GLN A 78 3.12 -0.94 -15.28
N LEU A 79 2.15 -1.39 -14.50
CA LEU A 79 2.09 -2.75 -13.97
C LEU A 79 0.84 -3.46 -14.44
N LEU A 80 0.97 -4.75 -14.73
CA LEU A 80 -0.14 -5.64 -15.05
C LEU A 80 -0.86 -6.01 -13.75
N ASP A 81 -2.15 -5.73 -13.67
CA ASP A 81 -3.01 -6.33 -12.64
C ASP A 81 -3.32 -7.78 -13.04
N LYS A 82 -2.94 -8.71 -12.16
CA LYS A 82 -3.13 -10.15 -12.39
C LYS A 82 -4.59 -10.58 -12.35
N ASN A 83 -5.48 -9.76 -11.80
CA ASN A 83 -6.91 -10.07 -11.73
C ASN A 83 -7.64 -9.73 -13.02
N SER A 84 -7.58 -8.45 -13.43
CA SER A 84 -8.25 -7.95 -14.62
C SER A 84 -7.51 -8.28 -15.91
N GLY A 85 -6.18 -8.40 -15.85
CA GLY A 85 -5.32 -8.46 -17.02
C GLY A 85 -5.04 -7.09 -17.65
N ASP A 86 -5.46 -6.00 -17.00
CA ASP A 86 -5.25 -4.64 -17.47
C ASP A 86 -3.95 -4.04 -16.92
N TYR A 87 -3.40 -3.07 -17.64
CA TYR A 87 -2.22 -2.32 -17.21
C TYR A 87 -2.65 -1.03 -16.51
N PHE A 88 -2.06 -0.77 -15.34
CA PHE A 88 -2.30 0.44 -14.55
C PHE A 88 -1.05 1.32 -14.54
N ASP A 89 -1.25 2.64 -14.70
CA ASP A 89 -0.18 3.64 -14.72
C ASP A 89 0.10 4.16 -13.30
N PHE A 90 1.28 3.85 -12.80
CA PHE A 90 1.79 4.28 -11.52
C PHE A 90 2.60 5.58 -11.58
N THR A 91 2.73 6.27 -12.74
CA THR A 91 3.66 7.42 -12.92
C THR A 91 3.50 8.51 -11.85
N GLY A 92 2.30 8.76 -11.34
CA GLY A 92 2.05 9.78 -10.29
C GLY A 92 2.07 9.26 -8.85
N TYR A 93 2.34 7.97 -8.64
CA TYR A 93 2.17 7.33 -7.34
C TYR A 93 3.45 7.35 -6.52
N GLU A 94 3.31 7.74 -5.26
CA GLU A 94 4.33 7.57 -4.24
C GLU A 94 4.14 6.20 -3.57
N LEU A 95 5.10 5.30 -3.78
CA LEU A 95 5.05 3.93 -3.27
C LEU A 95 6.08 3.77 -2.15
N PHE A 96 5.65 3.13 -1.06
CA PHE A 96 6.47 2.86 0.10
C PHE A 96 6.63 1.36 0.27
N PHE A 97 7.88 0.92 0.37
CA PHE A 97 8.21 -0.47 0.65
C PHE A 97 8.75 -0.62 2.06
N LYS A 98 8.62 -1.81 2.63
CA LYS A 98 9.09 -2.18 3.95
C LYS A 98 9.98 -3.40 3.86
N LEU A 99 11.10 -3.40 4.58
CA LEU A 99 11.89 -4.61 4.84
C LEU A 99 11.40 -5.29 6.12
N SER A 100 10.97 -6.53 5.96
CA SER A 100 10.80 -7.48 7.06
C SER A 100 11.97 -8.45 7.06
N SER A 101 12.43 -8.84 8.24
CA SER A 101 13.43 -9.91 8.37
C SER A 101 13.20 -10.73 9.62
N SER A 102 13.45 -12.02 9.49
CA SER A 102 13.34 -13.01 10.56
C SER A 102 14.59 -13.87 10.57
N LYS A 103 15.00 -14.32 11.75
CA LYS A 103 16.07 -15.30 11.92
C LYS A 103 15.45 -16.68 12.11
N VAL A 104 15.76 -17.59 11.20
CA VAL A 104 15.06 -18.89 11.07
C VAL A 104 15.79 -20.04 11.75
N ASP A 105 17.05 -19.86 12.17
CA ASP A 105 17.79 -20.82 13.00
C ASP A 105 17.60 -20.54 14.51
N THR A 106 16.38 -20.17 14.91
CA THR A 106 16.00 -19.92 16.32
C THR A 106 14.65 -20.55 16.64
N ASP A 107 14.26 -20.61 17.91
CA ASP A 107 12.97 -21.21 18.31
C ASP A 107 11.78 -20.23 18.14
N PHE A 108 12.05 -18.93 17.95
CA PHE A 108 11.03 -17.87 18.01
C PHE A 108 11.12 -16.92 16.81
N VAL A 109 9.97 -16.51 16.28
CA VAL A 109 9.91 -15.44 15.28
C VAL A 109 10.11 -14.10 15.97
N TYR A 110 11.12 -13.34 15.55
CA TYR A 110 11.25 -11.93 15.91
C TYR A 110 11.91 -11.15 14.77
N ASN A 111 11.58 -9.87 14.69
CA ASN A 111 12.15 -8.98 13.69
C ASN A 111 13.66 -8.81 13.90
N THR A 112 14.45 -9.14 12.87
CA THR A 112 15.91 -9.12 12.92
C THR A 112 16.55 -7.99 12.15
N THR A 113 15.80 -6.97 11.74
CA THR A 113 16.30 -5.92 10.84
C THR A 113 17.44 -5.13 11.49
N HIS A 114 17.42 -5.00 12.81
CA HIS A 114 18.49 -4.40 13.62
C HIS A 114 19.83 -5.17 13.58
N LEU A 115 19.84 -6.43 13.12
CA LEU A 115 21.04 -7.25 12.93
C LEU A 115 21.77 -6.97 11.61
N PHE A 116 21.25 -6.03 10.81
CA PHE A 116 21.86 -5.56 9.58
C PHE A 116 22.24 -4.09 9.71
N ASP A 117 23.29 -3.68 9.01
CA ASP A 117 23.49 -2.28 8.63
C ASP A 117 22.88 -2.09 7.24
N ILE A 118 22.01 -1.09 7.10
CA ILE A 118 21.26 -0.84 5.88
C ILE A 118 21.82 0.40 5.21
N HIS A 119 22.17 0.27 3.94
CA HIS A 119 22.75 1.33 3.14
C HIS A 119 21.94 1.54 1.86
N ALA A 120 21.48 2.77 1.61
CA ALA A 120 20.89 3.13 0.32
C ALA A 120 22.00 3.56 -0.65
N GLU A 121 22.10 2.87 -1.79
CA GLU A 121 22.92 3.34 -2.92
C GLU A 121 22.06 4.23 -3.86
N ILE A 122 20.80 3.82 -4.08
CA ILE A 122 19.80 4.55 -4.87
C ILE A 122 18.48 4.56 -4.10
N GLY A 123 17.79 5.70 -4.10
CA GLY A 123 16.58 5.93 -3.31
C GLY A 123 16.90 6.47 -1.92
N GLU A 124 15.92 6.43 -1.04
CA GLU A 124 16.03 6.92 0.32
C GLU A 124 15.48 5.88 1.31
N VAL A 125 16.09 5.81 2.49
CA VAL A 125 15.72 4.89 3.56
C VAL A 125 15.29 5.72 4.76
N THR A 126 14.10 5.46 5.26
CA THR A 126 13.60 6.01 6.52
C THR A 126 13.43 4.89 7.52
N THR A 127 13.79 5.15 8.78
CA THR A 127 13.57 4.20 9.87
C THR A 127 12.64 4.86 10.86
N GLU A 128 11.44 4.31 10.99
CA GLU A 128 10.46 4.76 11.97
C GLU A 128 10.55 3.89 13.23
N ILE A 129 10.51 4.54 14.39
CA ILE A 129 10.57 3.90 15.70
C ILE A 129 9.25 4.18 16.41
N ASN A 130 8.23 3.36 16.13
CA ASN A 130 6.90 3.45 16.75
C ASN A 130 6.65 2.22 17.64
N GLY A 131 7.50 2.02 18.66
CA GLY A 131 7.51 0.82 19.51
C GLY A 131 8.07 -0.44 18.83
N PHE A 132 8.00 -0.50 17.50
CA PHE A 132 8.73 -1.42 16.62
C PHE A 132 9.60 -0.62 15.66
N VAL A 133 10.73 -1.21 15.24
CA VAL A 133 11.61 -0.61 14.22
C VAL A 133 11.16 -1.11 12.86
N TYR A 134 10.53 -0.23 12.09
CA TYR A 134 10.21 -0.50 10.68
C TYR A 134 11.18 0.29 9.81
N THR A 135 11.81 -0.42 8.87
CA THR A 135 12.62 0.22 7.84
C THR A 135 11.78 0.34 6.59
N HIS A 136 11.51 1.59 6.22
CA HIS A 136 10.78 1.96 5.02
C HIS A 136 11.77 2.43 3.94
N PHE A 137 11.42 2.13 2.70
CA PHE A 137 12.14 2.56 1.51
C PHE A 137 11.20 3.36 0.64
N HIS A 138 11.71 4.48 0.15
CA HIS A 138 11.01 5.30 -0.82
C HIS A 138 11.92 5.61 -1.99
N PHE A 139 11.28 5.78 -3.14
CA PHE A 139 11.94 6.26 -4.33
C PHE A 139 12.38 7.70 -4.13
N LYS A 140 13.52 8.07 -4.73
CA LYS A 140 14.06 9.43 -4.64
C LYS A 140 13.10 10.46 -5.26
N SER A 141 12.33 10.05 -6.27
CA SER A 141 11.27 10.87 -6.84
C SER A 141 10.17 9.98 -7.43
N ILE A 142 8.97 10.54 -7.55
CA ILE A 142 7.80 9.89 -8.17
C ILE A 142 8.10 9.42 -9.63
N ASN A 143 8.98 10.13 -10.34
CA ASN A 143 9.36 9.81 -11.72
C ASN A 143 10.55 8.84 -11.84
N GLU A 144 11.26 8.55 -10.75
CA GLU A 144 12.44 7.68 -10.71
C GLU A 144 12.16 6.53 -9.75
N LYS A 145 11.44 5.52 -10.24
CA LYS A 145 11.03 4.36 -9.43
C LYS A 145 12.08 3.25 -9.42
N HIS A 146 13.31 3.65 -9.13
CA HIS A 146 14.44 2.76 -8.95
C HIS A 146 14.97 2.93 -7.53
N PHE A 147 15.13 1.83 -6.81
CA PHE A 147 15.91 1.82 -5.57
C PHE A 147 16.92 0.68 -5.56
N LYS A 148 17.99 0.89 -4.82
CA LYS A 148 19.03 -0.09 -4.58
C LYS A 148 19.55 0.04 -3.15
N ILE A 149 19.36 -1.01 -2.36
CA ILE A 149 19.73 -1.05 -0.96
C ILE A 149 20.65 -2.23 -0.67
N GLY A 150 21.63 -2.02 0.19
CA GLY A 150 22.54 -3.05 0.69
C GLY A 150 22.19 -3.41 2.13
N LEU A 151 22.00 -4.69 2.40
CA LEU A 151 21.92 -5.25 3.75
C LEU A 151 23.27 -5.86 4.11
N ILE A 152 23.90 -5.37 5.17
CA ILE A 152 25.20 -5.85 5.63
C ILE A 152 25.00 -6.58 6.97
N PRO A 153 25.13 -7.92 7.03
CA PRO A 153 24.84 -8.68 8.24
C PRO A 153 25.94 -8.47 9.29
N LYS A 154 25.51 -8.25 10.54
CA LYS A 154 26.40 -8.11 11.71
C LYS A 154 26.55 -9.38 12.53
N LYS A 155 25.71 -10.38 12.28
CA LYS A 155 25.61 -11.61 13.08
C LYS A 155 25.42 -12.82 12.17
N LYS A 156 26.05 -13.93 12.55
CA LYS A 156 25.80 -15.24 11.94
C LYS A 156 24.41 -15.80 12.23
N GLY A 157 23.96 -16.67 11.34
CA GLY A 157 22.66 -17.34 11.40
C GLY A 157 22.02 -17.45 10.03
N CYS A 158 20.85 -18.07 9.96
CA CYS A 158 20.05 -18.12 8.74
C CYS A 158 18.89 -17.14 8.89
N TYR A 159 18.65 -16.39 7.83
CA TYR A 159 17.69 -15.32 7.80
C TYR A 159 16.74 -15.51 6.63
N ASP A 160 15.52 -15.06 6.84
CA ASP A 160 14.53 -14.86 5.81
C ASP A 160 14.18 -13.37 5.79
N THR A 161 14.12 -12.79 4.60
CA THR A 161 13.95 -11.35 4.40
C THR A 161 12.95 -11.11 3.30
N GLU A 162 12.09 -10.11 3.48
CA GLU A 162 11.02 -9.81 2.54
C GLU A 162 10.95 -8.29 2.34
N ILE A 163 10.81 -7.88 1.08
CA ILE A 163 10.40 -6.52 0.75
C ILE A 163 8.94 -6.56 0.34
N SER A 164 8.09 -5.86 1.09
CA SER A 164 6.65 -5.77 0.83
C SER A 164 6.25 -4.32 0.66
N LEU A 165 5.11 -4.06 0.01
CA LEU A 165 4.51 -2.73 0.05
C LEU A 165 4.02 -2.42 1.48
N ALA A 166 4.05 -1.16 1.90
CA ALA A 166 3.67 -0.76 3.26
C ALA A 166 2.16 -1.01 3.53
N ASN A 167 1.82 -1.26 4.80
CA ASN A 167 0.47 -1.66 5.23
C ASN A 167 -0.64 -0.65 4.87
N ILE A 168 -0.28 0.63 4.67
CA ILE A 168 -1.22 1.72 4.33
C ILE A 168 -2.00 1.47 3.03
N PHE A 169 -1.55 0.53 2.20
CA PHE A 169 -2.21 0.16 0.94
C PHE A 169 -3.15 -1.05 1.08
N TYR A 170 -3.25 -1.63 2.27
CA TYR A 170 -4.05 -2.84 2.56
C TYR A 170 -5.18 -2.59 3.57
N ASP A 171 -5.13 -1.49 4.33
CA ASP A 171 -6.12 -1.20 5.36
C ASP A 171 -7.37 -0.54 4.76
N LYS A 172 -8.53 -1.15 5.02
CA LYS A 172 -9.85 -0.68 4.57
C LYS A 172 -10.35 0.53 5.37
N GLU A 173 -9.81 0.78 6.57
CA GLU A 173 -10.35 1.78 7.50
C GLU A 173 -9.64 3.14 7.44
N GLU A 174 -8.43 3.24 6.87
CA GLU A 174 -7.61 4.47 6.92
C GLU A 174 -7.88 5.50 5.80
N ASN A 175 -8.94 5.37 4.99
CA ASN A 175 -9.35 6.36 3.95
C ASN A 175 -8.32 6.68 2.86
N ASN A 176 -7.24 5.90 2.72
CA ASN A 176 -6.33 6.04 1.59
C ASN A 176 -6.84 5.17 0.44
N ASP A 177 -7.93 5.62 -0.21
CA ASP A 177 -8.37 5.05 -1.47
C ASP A 177 -7.17 5.05 -2.43
N LEU A 178 -6.70 3.86 -2.81
CA LEU A 178 -5.61 3.70 -3.78
C LEU A 178 -5.88 4.55 -5.04
N ASN A 179 -7.15 4.69 -5.42
CA ASN A 179 -7.67 5.44 -6.55
C ASN A 179 -6.93 5.12 -7.86
N ILE A 180 -6.63 3.82 -8.05
CA ILE A 180 -5.88 3.25 -9.16
C ILE A 180 -6.76 3.12 -10.40
N GLY A 181 -7.98 2.61 -10.24
CA GLY A 181 -9.02 2.60 -11.25
C GLY A 181 -9.89 3.85 -11.15
N ASP A 182 -10.29 4.39 -12.29
CA ASP A 182 -11.34 5.43 -12.37
C ASP A 182 -12.71 4.77 -12.06
N THR A 183 -12.92 4.42 -10.79
CA THR A 183 -14.06 3.64 -10.31
C THR A 183 -14.69 4.24 -9.06
N ASP A 184 -16.00 4.11 -8.96
CA ASP A 184 -16.79 4.49 -7.78
C ASP A 184 -16.78 3.37 -6.70
N CYS A 185 -15.82 2.45 -6.71
CA CYS A 185 -15.78 1.30 -5.79
C CYS A 185 -14.61 1.42 -4.81
N TRP A 186 -14.71 0.76 -3.65
CA TRP A 186 -13.58 0.67 -2.73
C TRP A 186 -12.47 -0.16 -3.35
N GLU A 187 -11.25 0.36 -3.36
CA GLU A 187 -10.09 -0.28 -3.97
C GLU A 187 -9.10 -0.73 -2.92
N TYR A 188 -8.58 -1.96 -3.07
CA TYR A 188 -7.50 -2.45 -2.22
C TYR A 188 -6.57 -3.41 -2.96
N LEU A 189 -5.34 -3.51 -2.46
CA LEU A 189 -4.39 -4.51 -2.92
C LEU A 189 -4.72 -5.87 -2.32
N ARG A 190 -4.62 -6.91 -3.14
CA ARG A 190 -4.73 -8.29 -2.67
C ARG A 190 -3.54 -8.65 -1.79
N PRO A 191 -3.72 -9.56 -0.82
CA PRO A 191 -2.62 -10.06 0.01
C PRO A 191 -1.48 -10.73 -0.77
N ASP A 192 -1.71 -11.16 -2.03
CA ASP A 192 -0.68 -11.70 -2.92
C ASP A 192 -0.10 -10.63 -3.87
N THR A 193 -0.19 -9.36 -3.49
CA THR A 193 0.63 -8.28 -4.06
C THR A 193 1.97 -8.25 -3.34
N TYR A 194 3.07 -8.52 -4.05
CA TYR A 194 4.39 -8.69 -3.44
C TYR A 194 5.52 -8.24 -4.35
N ALA A 195 6.72 -8.09 -3.78
CA ALA A 195 7.93 -7.93 -4.56
C ALA A 195 8.38 -9.29 -5.11
N PHE A 196 8.46 -9.44 -6.43
CA PHE A 196 8.81 -10.70 -7.09
C PHE A 196 10.32 -10.86 -7.19
N THR A 197 10.90 -11.50 -6.18
CA THR A 197 12.35 -11.73 -6.06
C THR A 197 12.89 -12.63 -7.16
N ASN A 198 13.93 -12.16 -7.87
CA ASN A 198 14.73 -12.89 -8.86
C ASN A 198 13.87 -13.67 -9.88
N ASN A 199 12.78 -13.08 -10.35
CA ASN A 199 11.82 -13.72 -11.26
C ASN A 199 11.28 -15.07 -10.73
N GLY A 200 11.07 -15.18 -9.41
CA GLY A 200 10.56 -16.37 -8.73
C GLY A 200 11.65 -17.36 -8.32
N GLN A 201 12.93 -17.05 -8.56
CA GLN A 201 14.04 -17.84 -8.03
C GLN A 201 14.28 -17.45 -6.57
N SER A 202 13.55 -18.10 -5.67
CA SER A 202 13.76 -17.96 -4.22
C SER A 202 14.76 -18.98 -3.70
N ASN A 203 15.49 -18.59 -2.66
CA ASN A 203 16.32 -19.49 -1.87
C ASN A 203 15.56 -20.12 -0.69
N HIS A 204 14.22 -20.12 -0.74
CA HIS A 204 13.38 -20.54 0.38
C HIS A 204 13.54 -22.04 0.74
N TYR A 205 14.13 -22.85 -0.15
CA TYR A 205 14.55 -24.22 0.16
C TYR A 205 15.52 -24.30 1.35
N LEU A 206 16.22 -23.20 1.69
CA LEU A 206 17.09 -23.11 2.87
C LEU A 206 16.32 -23.12 4.19
N VAL A 207 15.03 -22.76 4.15
CA VAL A 207 14.17 -22.62 5.33
C VAL A 207 12.95 -23.53 5.30
N ASP A 208 12.81 -24.34 4.25
CA ASP A 208 11.70 -25.28 4.13
C ASP A 208 11.69 -26.30 5.29
N GLY A 209 10.51 -26.51 5.86
CA GLY A 209 10.28 -27.37 7.02
C GLY A 209 10.67 -26.76 8.37
N ILE A 210 11.23 -25.54 8.41
CA ILE A 210 11.51 -24.86 9.68
C ILE A 210 10.20 -24.35 10.27
N CYS A 211 9.97 -24.64 11.56
CA CYS A 211 8.84 -24.13 12.30
C CYS A 211 9.31 -23.27 13.48
N LEU A 212 8.76 -22.07 13.59
CA LEU A 212 9.11 -21.06 14.57
C LEU A 212 7.90 -20.75 15.45
N TYR A 213 8.10 -20.51 16.73
CA TYR A 213 7.02 -20.11 17.63
C TYR A 213 6.78 -18.59 17.54
N SER A 214 5.53 -18.17 17.31
CA SER A 214 5.13 -16.77 17.44
C SER A 214 4.77 -16.48 18.91
N PRO A 215 5.53 -15.64 19.62
CA PRO A 215 5.23 -15.31 21.01
C PRO A 215 3.94 -14.47 21.16
N TYR A 216 3.47 -13.84 20.09
CA TYR A 216 2.29 -12.97 20.12
C TYR A 216 0.99 -13.79 20.15
N ASP A 217 0.93 -14.84 19.33
CA ASP A 217 -0.33 -15.55 19.07
C ASP A 217 -0.30 -16.99 19.57
N SER A 218 0.83 -17.44 20.13
CA SER A 218 1.08 -18.82 20.53
C SER A 218 0.91 -19.84 19.40
N LEU A 219 1.13 -19.38 18.16
CA LEU A 219 1.03 -20.19 16.95
C LEU A 219 2.41 -20.67 16.52
N LEU A 220 2.46 -21.90 16.01
CA LEU A 220 3.61 -22.43 15.31
C LEU A 220 3.54 -22.01 13.85
N ILE A 221 4.48 -21.17 13.42
CA ILE A 221 4.61 -20.71 12.03
C ILE A 221 5.61 -21.64 11.36
N CYS A 222 5.12 -22.51 10.49
CA CYS A 222 5.97 -23.38 9.69
C CYS A 222 6.20 -22.75 8.31
N HIS A 223 7.47 -22.61 7.95
CA HIS A 223 7.92 -22.39 6.59
C HIS A 223 7.69 -23.68 5.81
N VAL A 224 6.45 -23.93 5.44
CA VAL A 224 6.10 -24.97 4.47
C VAL A 224 6.19 -24.36 3.08
N ASP A 225 6.50 -25.20 2.10
CA ASP A 225 6.53 -24.98 0.65
C ASP A 225 5.18 -24.50 0.06
N SER A 226 4.47 -23.61 0.75
CA SER A 226 3.34 -22.89 0.23
C SER A 226 3.88 -21.85 -0.75
N ILE A 227 3.50 -22.02 -2.01
CA ILE A 227 3.79 -21.11 -3.12
C ILE A 227 3.42 -19.65 -2.80
N GLN A 228 2.61 -19.40 -1.77
CA GLN A 228 2.23 -18.07 -1.31
C GLN A 228 3.28 -17.41 -0.39
N HIS A 229 4.08 -18.15 0.38
CA HIS A 229 5.14 -17.59 1.22
C HIS A 229 6.48 -17.41 0.49
N THR A 230 6.67 -18.06 -0.66
CA THR A 230 7.92 -17.96 -1.46
C THR A 230 7.97 -16.74 -2.39
N ARG A 231 6.88 -15.96 -2.43
CA ARG A 231 6.69 -14.85 -3.36
C ARG A 231 7.09 -13.53 -2.72
N GLY A 232 8.39 -13.30 -2.64
CA GLY A 232 9.01 -12.04 -2.17
C GLY A 232 9.94 -12.17 -0.99
N ALA A 233 9.91 -13.33 -0.33
CA ALA A 233 10.90 -13.74 0.64
C ALA A 233 12.21 -14.20 -0.03
N TYR A 234 13.34 -13.88 0.59
CA TYR A 234 14.67 -14.31 0.22
C TYR A 234 15.40 -14.83 1.45
N ALA A 235 15.77 -16.11 1.41
CA ALA A 235 16.48 -16.76 2.48
C ALA A 235 17.98 -16.89 2.19
N PHE A 236 18.80 -16.76 3.24
CA PHE A 236 20.25 -16.93 3.17
C PHE A 236 20.83 -17.23 4.55
N CYS A 237 22.03 -17.77 4.60
CA CYS A 237 22.79 -17.95 5.83
C CYS A 237 24.04 -17.07 5.86
N VAL A 238 24.43 -16.64 7.06
CA VAL A 238 25.59 -15.81 7.33
C VAL A 238 26.57 -16.61 8.19
N LYS A 239 27.83 -16.67 7.76
CA LYS A 239 28.95 -17.26 8.49
C LYS A 239 29.94 -16.18 8.94
N ASP A 240 30.91 -16.59 9.74
CA ASP A 240 32.03 -15.75 10.16
C ASP A 240 32.94 -15.35 8.97
#